data_AF-A0A1I3J7C7-F1
#
_entry.id   AF-A0A1I3J7C7-F1
#
_cell.length_a   1.000
_cell.length_b   1.000
_cell.length_c   1.000
_cell.angle_alpha   90.00
_cell.angle_beta   90.00
_cell.angle_gamma   90.00
#
_symmetry.space_group_name_H-M   'P 1'
#
loop_
_entity.id
_entity.type
_entity.pdbx_description
1 polymer ?
#
loop_
_entity_poly.entity_id
_entity_poly.type
_entity_poly.pdbx_seq_one_letter_code
_entity_poly.pdbx_strand_id
1 'polypeptide(L)'
;MSDSMQLDTVIIGGGITGLYACYQLYKQKGPGHRIALFEKSERFGGRIETVDMDGFLAEFGSMRFEKKGQPLLMRLIQELKLATCYFPPYTPATNLEALFDLEKDEGRISHGHPFNALELLSLGILRVLGQSGGDLNNPRDTRHWEWWAGLDEAFYHRVRNELTFNGISLYQTGFWNVLSEVLSHNALKKIIEYGTFYHFIHQNPSAAEWINFWLRGLHPEDELVGIKQGTEALVIELVKLFSSPQYPSIQLYMNYCLTAIHQDENNHLRLTLETHHHESITVRTRHLVLAIPQSSLKKLLPFFPDAIGRIINGVIPRVC
;
A
#
# COMPACT_ATOMS: atom_id res chain seq x y z
N MET A 1 27.92 -6.19 -33.72
CA MET A 1 26.84 -5.18 -33.66
C MET A 1 25.85 -5.70 -32.64
N SER A 2 25.82 -5.18 -31.42
CA SER A 2 24.83 -5.62 -30.42
C SER A 2 23.47 -5.09 -30.85
N ASP A 3 22.52 -5.97 -31.19
CA ASP A 3 21.16 -5.59 -31.53
C ASP A 3 20.55 -4.77 -30.38
N SER A 4 20.40 -3.47 -30.59
CA SER A 4 19.75 -2.61 -29.60
C SER A 4 18.25 -2.73 -29.77
N MET A 5 17.57 -3.29 -28.78
CA MET A 5 16.12 -3.38 -28.76
C MET A 5 15.51 -1.97 -28.68
N GLN A 6 14.57 -1.63 -29.56
CA GLN A 6 13.86 -0.35 -29.55
C GLN A 6 12.40 -0.57 -29.13
N LEU A 7 11.97 0.12 -28.08
CA LEU A 7 10.65 -0.04 -27.45
C LEU A 7 10.01 1.31 -27.19
N ASP A 8 8.67 1.38 -27.19
CA ASP A 8 7.96 2.63 -26.92
C ASP A 8 7.90 2.92 -25.42
N THR A 9 7.75 1.89 -24.58
CA THR A 9 7.85 2.01 -23.12
C THR A 9 8.57 0.82 -22.50
N VAL A 10 9.50 1.12 -21.60
CA VAL A 10 10.16 0.12 -20.76
C VAL A 10 9.69 0.29 -19.32
N ILE A 11 9.35 -0.82 -18.67
CA ILE A 11 8.96 -0.89 -17.27
C ILE A 11 10.00 -1.73 -16.52
N ILE A 12 10.48 -1.22 -15.39
CA ILE A 12 11.43 -1.93 -14.52
C ILE A 12 10.72 -2.31 -13.23
N GLY A 13 10.76 -3.59 -12.88
CA GLY A 13 10.11 -4.16 -11.71
C GLY A 13 8.89 -5.00 -12.06
N GLY A 14 8.99 -6.30 -11.85
CA GLY A 14 7.99 -7.34 -12.13
C GLY A 14 6.96 -7.56 -11.03
N GLY A 15 6.81 -6.62 -10.10
CA GLY A 15 5.74 -6.64 -9.10
C GLY A 15 4.38 -6.24 -9.71
N ILE A 16 3.33 -6.31 -8.89
CA ILE A 16 1.95 -5.97 -9.31
C ILE A 16 1.83 -4.58 -9.95
N THR A 17 2.59 -3.59 -9.47
CA THR A 17 2.61 -2.24 -10.05
C THR A 17 3.11 -2.24 -11.50
N GLY A 18 4.21 -2.94 -11.79
CA GLY A 18 4.76 -3.02 -13.14
C GLY A 18 3.85 -3.80 -14.09
N LEU A 19 3.33 -4.94 -13.64
CA LEU A 19 2.39 -5.76 -14.43
C LEU A 19 1.09 -5.00 -14.71
N TYR A 20 0.53 -4.29 -13.73
CA TYR A 20 -0.65 -3.46 -13.92
C TYR A 20 -0.38 -2.27 -14.85
N ALA A 21 0.82 -1.68 -14.81
CA ALA A 21 1.22 -0.64 -15.74
C ALA A 21 1.26 -1.17 -17.19
N CYS A 22 1.80 -2.37 -17.44
CA CYS A 22 1.71 -3.03 -18.75
C CYS A 22 0.25 -3.15 -19.20
N TYR A 23 -0.61 -3.68 -18.33
CA TYR A 23 -2.03 -3.90 -18.62
C TYR A 23 -2.74 -2.60 -19.02
N GLN A 24 -2.56 -1.53 -18.24
CA GLN A 24 -3.21 -0.25 -18.49
C GLN A 24 -2.66 0.46 -19.73
N LEU A 25 -1.34 0.46 -19.92
CA LEU A 25 -0.73 1.05 -21.10
C LEU A 25 -1.21 0.38 -22.38
N TYR A 26 -1.29 -0.96 -22.39
CA TYR A 26 -1.81 -1.68 -23.54
C TYR A 26 -3.28 -1.36 -23.81
N LYS A 27 -4.14 -1.31 -22.79
CA LYS A 27 -5.55 -0.91 -22.96
C LYS A 27 -5.71 0.50 -23.53
N GLN A 28 -4.83 1.42 -23.17
CA GLN A 28 -4.91 2.82 -23.60
C GLN A 28 -4.25 3.08 -24.95
N LYS A 29 -3.19 2.35 -25.30
CA LYS A 29 -2.36 2.60 -26.50
C LYS A 29 -2.58 1.57 -27.61
N GLY A 30 -3.12 0.40 -27.28
CA GLY A 30 -3.39 -0.68 -28.21
C GLY A 30 -2.16 -1.49 -28.63
N PRO A 31 -2.34 -2.46 -29.54
CA PRO A 31 -1.30 -3.43 -29.93
C PRO A 31 -0.12 -2.83 -30.70
N GLY A 32 -0.20 -1.58 -31.16
CA GLY A 32 0.90 -0.91 -31.85
C GLY A 32 2.00 -0.39 -30.91
N HIS A 33 1.71 -0.28 -29.62
CA HIS A 33 2.63 0.29 -28.63
C HIS A 33 3.46 -0.83 -27.98
N ARG A 34 4.76 -0.84 -28.25
CA ARG A 34 5.69 -1.89 -27.79
C ARG A 34 6.13 -1.64 -26.37
N ILE A 35 5.78 -2.56 -25.49
CA ILE A 35 6.02 -2.52 -24.05
C ILE A 35 6.95 -3.67 -23.70
N ALA A 36 8.01 -3.41 -22.95
CA ALA A 36 8.73 -4.48 -22.26
C ALA A 36 8.82 -4.21 -20.77
N LEU A 37 8.64 -5.27 -19.99
CA LEU A 37 8.88 -5.28 -18.55
C LEU A 37 10.14 -6.11 -18.27
N PHE A 38 11.05 -5.54 -17.47
CA PHE A 38 12.24 -6.23 -16.98
C PHE A 38 12.19 -6.38 -15.47
N GLU A 39 12.40 -7.61 -15.00
CA GLU A 39 12.49 -7.99 -13.60
C GLU A 39 13.87 -8.57 -13.31
N LYS A 40 14.45 -8.16 -12.17
CA LYS A 40 15.79 -8.59 -11.77
C LYS A 40 15.82 -10.06 -11.35
N SER A 41 14.81 -10.52 -10.63
CA SER A 41 14.73 -11.87 -10.09
C SER A 41 14.26 -12.88 -11.14
N GLU A 42 14.28 -14.15 -10.74
CA GLU A 42 13.81 -15.28 -11.55
C GLU A 42 12.29 -15.47 -11.52
N ARG A 43 11.54 -14.58 -10.84
CA ARG A 43 10.08 -14.63 -10.74
C ARG A 43 9.43 -13.26 -10.86
N PHE A 44 8.19 -13.24 -11.33
CA PHE A 44 7.33 -12.07 -11.20
C PHE A 44 6.62 -12.08 -9.82
N GLY A 45 6.05 -10.93 -9.44
CA GLY A 45 5.18 -10.77 -8.26
C GLY A 45 5.76 -9.91 -7.15
N GLY A 46 7.09 -9.86 -7.00
CA GLY A 46 7.75 -9.04 -6.00
C GLY A 46 7.32 -9.42 -4.58
N ARG A 47 6.70 -8.50 -3.84
CA ARG A 47 6.22 -8.72 -2.46
C ARG A 47 4.96 -9.57 -2.36
N ILE A 48 4.38 -9.98 -3.48
CA ILE A 48 3.26 -10.93 -3.49
C ILE A 48 3.86 -12.33 -3.70
N GLU A 49 3.53 -13.24 -2.80
CA GLU A 49 4.00 -14.62 -2.80
C GLU A 49 3.01 -15.47 -2.01
N THR A 50 2.46 -16.49 -2.66
CA THR A 50 1.53 -17.44 -2.06
C THR A 50 2.12 -18.84 -2.20
N VAL A 51 2.30 -19.54 -1.09
CA VAL A 51 2.82 -20.92 -1.07
C VAL A 51 1.71 -21.89 -0.68
N ASP A 52 1.51 -22.93 -1.48
CA ASP A 52 0.63 -24.04 -1.10
C ASP A 52 1.36 -24.99 -0.14
N MET A 53 0.84 -25.10 1.08
CA MET A 53 1.31 -25.98 2.13
C MET A 53 0.25 -27.05 2.40
N ASP A 54 0.15 -28.03 1.51
CA ASP A 54 -0.78 -29.18 1.60
C ASP A 54 -2.26 -28.76 1.68
N GLY A 55 -2.69 -27.88 0.77
CA GLY A 55 -4.06 -27.37 0.68
C GLY A 55 -4.31 -26.12 1.53
N PHE A 56 -3.31 -25.64 2.25
CA PHE A 56 -3.31 -24.35 2.92
C PHE A 56 -2.48 -23.33 2.13
N LEU A 57 -3.13 -22.28 1.61
CA LEU A 57 -2.44 -21.19 0.92
C LEU A 57 -1.85 -20.21 1.95
N ALA A 58 -0.55 -20.29 2.17
CA ALA A 58 0.20 -19.39 3.03
C ALA A 58 0.64 -18.14 2.26
N GLU A 59 0.20 -16.97 2.72
CA GLU A 59 0.56 -15.67 2.12
C GLU A 59 1.80 -15.10 2.82
N PHE A 60 2.88 -14.92 2.07
CA PHE A 60 4.16 -14.36 2.57
C PHE A 60 4.26 -12.85 2.37
N GLY A 61 3.17 -12.22 1.90
CA GLY A 61 3.11 -10.79 1.63
C GLY A 61 1.71 -10.22 1.78
N SER A 62 1.14 -9.74 0.67
CA SER A 62 -0.25 -9.27 0.67
C SER A 62 -1.21 -10.44 0.90
N MET A 63 -2.06 -10.32 1.91
CA MET A 63 -2.99 -11.38 2.30
C MET A 63 -4.46 -10.94 2.27
N ARG A 64 -4.74 -9.66 2.51
CA ARG A 64 -6.10 -9.12 2.63
C ARG A 64 -6.17 -7.65 2.23
N PHE A 65 -7.37 -7.19 1.91
CA PHE A 65 -7.66 -5.81 1.53
C PHE A 65 -9.13 -5.47 1.78
N GLU A 66 -9.41 -4.16 1.90
CA GLU A 66 -10.75 -3.61 2.01
C GLU A 66 -11.47 -3.67 0.67
N LYS A 67 -12.65 -4.29 0.61
CA LYS A 67 -13.34 -4.57 -0.65
C LYS A 67 -13.91 -3.31 -1.31
N LYS A 68 -14.65 -2.48 -0.55
CA LYS A 68 -15.24 -1.21 -1.02
C LYS A 68 -14.15 -0.17 -1.25
N GLY A 69 -13.15 -0.13 -0.38
CA GLY A 69 -12.01 0.79 -0.44
C GLY A 69 -11.04 0.57 -1.61
N GLN A 70 -11.13 -0.57 -2.32
CA GLN A 70 -10.19 -0.93 -3.39
C GLN A 70 -10.89 -1.19 -4.75
N PRO A 71 -11.64 -0.22 -5.32
CA PRO A 71 -12.46 -0.45 -6.52
C PRO A 71 -11.62 -0.82 -7.76
N LEU A 72 -10.39 -0.31 -7.87
CA LEU A 72 -9.49 -0.65 -8.98
C LEU A 72 -9.01 -2.10 -8.91
N LEU A 73 -8.71 -2.59 -7.70
CA LEU A 73 -8.33 -3.98 -7.47
C LEU A 73 -9.53 -4.91 -7.72
N MET A 74 -10.72 -4.55 -7.24
CA MET A 74 -11.93 -5.33 -7.47
C MET A 74 -12.27 -5.47 -8.96
N ARG A 75 -12.11 -4.39 -9.74
CA ARG A 75 -12.25 -4.44 -11.20
C ARG A 75 -11.22 -5.39 -11.82
N LEU A 76 -9.97 -5.31 -11.40
CA LEU A 76 -8.92 -6.19 -11.90
C LEU A 76 -9.20 -7.67 -11.56
N ILE A 77 -9.61 -7.97 -10.33
CA ILE A 77 -10.03 -9.31 -9.90
C ILE A 77 -11.15 -9.84 -10.79
N GLN A 78 -12.16 -9.00 -11.08
CA GLN A 78 -13.26 -9.36 -11.97
C GLN A 78 -12.79 -9.61 -13.41
N GLU A 79 -11.96 -8.73 -13.97
CA GLU A 79 -11.40 -8.86 -15.32
C GLU A 79 -10.55 -10.13 -15.48
N LEU A 80 -9.80 -10.50 -14.43
CA LEU A 80 -9.01 -11.73 -14.37
C LEU A 80 -9.82 -12.97 -13.95
N LYS A 81 -11.13 -12.82 -13.72
CA LYS A 81 -12.06 -13.90 -13.32
C LYS A 81 -11.63 -14.62 -12.03
N LEU A 82 -11.02 -13.88 -11.11
CA LEU A 82 -10.65 -14.35 -9.78
C LEU A 82 -11.82 -14.15 -8.81
N ALA A 83 -11.78 -14.85 -7.68
CA ALA A 83 -12.82 -14.76 -6.65
C ALA A 83 -12.24 -14.25 -5.34
N THR A 84 -12.99 -13.39 -4.65
CA THR A 84 -12.67 -12.99 -3.27
C THR A 84 -13.20 -14.01 -2.27
N CYS A 85 -12.51 -14.15 -1.14
CA CYS A 85 -12.98 -14.91 0.03
C CYS A 85 -13.06 -13.99 1.25
N TYR A 86 -13.97 -14.31 2.18
CA TYR A 86 -14.07 -13.59 3.44
C TYR A 86 -12.78 -13.68 4.24
N PHE A 87 -12.34 -12.57 4.80
CA PHE A 87 -11.20 -12.52 5.72
C PHE A 87 -11.69 -11.99 7.09
N PRO A 88 -11.41 -12.68 8.21
CA PRO A 88 -11.84 -12.22 9.52
C PRO A 88 -11.36 -10.79 9.84
N PRO A 89 -12.21 -9.93 10.42
CA PRO A 89 -11.84 -8.56 10.77
C PRO A 89 -10.75 -8.52 11.84
N TYR A 90 -10.20 -7.32 12.07
CA TYR A 90 -9.27 -7.08 13.17
C TYR A 90 -9.94 -7.39 14.52
N THR A 91 -9.54 -8.47 15.16
CA THR A 91 -9.95 -8.78 16.54
C THR A 91 -8.87 -8.34 17.53
N PRO A 92 -9.19 -7.46 18.50
CA PRO A 92 -8.27 -7.18 19.60
C PRO A 92 -8.10 -8.43 20.46
N ALA A 93 -6.99 -8.51 21.20
CA ALA A 93 -6.78 -9.59 22.15
C ALA A 93 -7.93 -9.63 23.18
N THR A 94 -8.46 -10.82 23.45
CA THR A 94 -9.63 -11.06 24.32
C THR A 94 -9.30 -11.10 25.81
N ASN A 95 -8.03 -11.03 26.22
CA ASN A 95 -7.65 -11.20 27.62
C ASN A 95 -8.14 -10.04 28.50
N LEU A 96 -9.25 -10.33 29.18
CA LEU A 96 -9.95 -9.58 30.21
C LEU A 96 -9.27 -9.80 31.57
N GLU A 97 -8.13 -9.16 31.80
CA GLU A 97 -7.77 -8.73 33.16
C GLU A 97 -7.35 -7.27 33.05
N ALA A 98 -8.10 -6.38 33.72
CA ALA A 98 -7.89 -4.94 33.65
C ALA A 98 -6.59 -4.57 34.36
N LEU A 99 -5.46 -4.63 33.65
CA LEU A 99 -4.17 -4.15 34.13
C LEU A 99 -4.02 -2.62 34.01
N PHE A 100 -4.97 -1.94 33.36
CA PHE A 100 -4.95 -0.50 33.14
C PHE A 100 -6.22 0.18 33.67
N ASP A 101 -6.05 1.06 34.64
CA ASP A 101 -7.10 1.96 35.13
C ASP A 101 -7.35 3.06 34.08
N LEU A 102 -8.38 2.89 33.25
CA LEU A 102 -8.77 3.90 32.26
C LEU A 102 -9.51 5.06 32.96
N GLU A 103 -9.30 6.30 32.48
CA GLU A 103 -9.99 7.49 32.99
C GLU A 103 -11.51 7.40 32.81
N LYS A 104 -12.28 8.21 33.56
CA LYS A 104 -13.75 8.06 33.62
C LYS A 104 -14.45 8.16 32.27
N ASP A 105 -13.98 8.99 31.35
CA ASP A 105 -14.53 9.16 29.99
C ASP A 105 -13.97 8.14 28.97
N GLU A 106 -12.92 7.42 29.35
CA GLU A 106 -12.25 6.39 28.53
C GLU A 106 -12.54 4.96 29.04
N GLY A 107 -13.11 4.87 30.24
CA GLY A 107 -13.51 3.66 30.94
C GLY A 107 -14.98 3.67 31.36
N ARG A 108 -15.80 4.66 30.95
CA ARG A 108 -17.21 4.71 31.40
C ARG A 108 -18.04 3.58 30.83
N ILE A 109 -18.44 2.76 31.79
CA ILE A 109 -19.59 1.86 31.84
C ILE A 109 -20.85 2.68 31.52
N SER A 110 -21.11 2.92 30.24
CA SER A 110 -22.42 3.43 29.80
C SER A 110 -23.27 2.35 29.16
N HIS A 111 -22.87 1.07 29.20
CA HIS A 111 -23.68 -0.17 29.12
C HIS A 111 -22.76 -1.39 28.80
N GLY A 112 -21.81 -1.76 29.67
CA GLY A 112 -20.98 -2.97 29.48
C GLY A 112 -19.47 -2.80 29.72
N HIS A 113 -18.70 -3.77 29.20
CA HIS A 113 -17.24 -3.91 29.34
C HIS A 113 -16.44 -2.66 28.92
N PRO A 114 -15.27 -2.39 29.54
CA PRO A 114 -14.39 -1.26 29.20
C PRO A 114 -13.99 -1.26 27.73
N PHE A 115 -13.73 -0.08 27.16
CA PHE A 115 -13.35 0.05 25.74
C PHE A 115 -12.12 -0.78 25.41
N ASN A 116 -12.19 -1.54 24.33
CA ASN A 116 -11.04 -2.30 23.83
C ASN A 116 -10.03 -1.39 23.12
N ALA A 117 -8.86 -1.91 22.77
CA ALA A 117 -7.79 -1.14 22.13
C ALA A 117 -8.23 -0.47 20.81
N LEU A 118 -9.10 -1.12 20.04
CA LEU A 118 -9.59 -0.60 18.76
C LEU A 118 -10.62 0.53 18.94
N GLU A 119 -11.47 0.41 19.96
CA GLU A 119 -12.43 1.45 20.35
C GLU A 119 -11.70 2.70 20.86
N LEU A 120 -10.66 2.53 21.69
CA LEU A 120 -9.83 3.64 22.17
C LEU A 120 -9.06 4.31 21.03
N LEU A 121 -8.52 3.52 20.10
CA LEU A 121 -7.85 4.04 18.91
C LEU A 121 -8.82 4.87 18.06
N SER A 122 -10.02 4.35 17.82
CA SER A 122 -11.08 5.06 17.09
C SER A 122 -11.46 6.35 17.80
N LEU A 123 -11.65 6.31 19.13
CA LEU A 123 -11.93 7.48 19.96
C LEU A 123 -10.85 8.56 19.82
N GLY A 124 -9.57 8.15 19.87
CA GLY A 124 -8.44 9.06 19.71
C GLY A 124 -8.45 9.75 18.34
N ILE A 125 -8.67 8.99 17.26
CA ILE A 125 -8.79 9.57 15.91
C ILE A 125 -9.97 10.55 15.83
N LEU A 126 -11.13 10.17 16.38
CA LEU A 126 -12.32 11.03 16.41
C LEU A 126 -12.07 12.33 17.18
N ARG A 127 -11.37 12.27 18.33
CA ARG A 127 -10.98 13.44 19.12
C ARG A 127 -9.98 14.33 18.39
N VAL A 128 -8.97 13.76 17.71
CA VAL A 128 -8.01 14.51 16.89
C VAL A 128 -8.72 15.27 15.77
N LEU A 129 -9.70 14.64 15.11
CA LEU A 129 -10.39 15.23 13.97
C LEU A 129 -11.51 16.20 14.37
N GLY A 130 -12.23 15.93 15.45
CA GLY A 130 -13.25 16.80 16.03
C GLY A 130 -14.46 17.07 15.12
N GLN A 131 -14.71 16.23 14.11
CA GLN A 131 -15.62 16.55 12.99
C GLN A 131 -16.78 15.55 12.79
N SER A 132 -16.89 14.51 13.60
CA SER A 132 -17.86 13.42 13.37
C SER A 132 -19.31 13.74 13.78
N GLY A 133 -19.53 14.80 14.56
CA GLY A 133 -20.86 15.17 15.07
C GLY A 133 -21.42 14.23 16.16
N GLY A 134 -20.72 13.16 16.51
CA GLY A 134 -21.03 12.27 17.63
C GLY A 134 -20.40 12.70 18.96
N ASP A 135 -20.72 12.01 20.05
CA ASP A 135 -20.09 12.22 21.35
C ASP A 135 -18.63 11.74 21.35
N LEU A 136 -17.69 12.67 21.48
CA LEU A 136 -16.25 12.41 21.52
C LEU A 136 -15.77 11.74 22.83
N ASN A 137 -16.69 11.32 23.69
CA ASN A 137 -16.44 10.45 24.85
C ASN A 137 -17.07 9.06 24.70
N ASN A 138 -17.67 8.77 23.55
CA ASN A 138 -18.30 7.49 23.27
C ASN A 138 -17.94 7.01 21.86
N PRO A 139 -16.98 6.08 21.70
CA PRO A 139 -16.61 5.55 20.38
C PRO A 139 -17.75 4.72 19.75
N ARG A 140 -18.80 4.37 20.52
CA ARG A 140 -19.96 3.59 20.07
C ARG A 140 -21.15 4.47 19.65
N ASP A 141 -20.99 5.79 19.64
CA ASP A 141 -22.04 6.69 19.14
C ASP A 141 -22.24 6.48 17.63
N THR A 142 -23.46 6.15 17.21
CA THR A 142 -23.79 5.80 15.83
C THR A 142 -23.56 6.94 14.84
N ARG A 143 -23.59 8.21 15.32
CA ARG A 143 -23.28 9.38 14.48
C ARG A 143 -21.85 9.35 13.95
N HIS A 144 -20.92 8.76 14.72
CA HIS A 144 -19.55 8.56 14.24
C HIS A 144 -19.52 7.64 13.02
N TRP A 145 -20.34 6.58 13.03
CA TRP A 145 -20.41 5.62 11.94
C TRP A 145 -21.07 6.21 10.69
N GLU A 146 -22.15 6.98 10.86
CA GLU A 146 -22.82 7.67 9.75
C GLU A 146 -21.89 8.67 9.07
N TRP A 147 -21.14 9.46 9.86
CA TRP A 147 -20.13 10.37 9.34
C TRP A 147 -19.02 9.62 8.61
N TRP A 148 -18.51 8.55 9.22
CA TRP A 148 -17.41 7.77 8.67
C TRP A 148 -17.80 7.07 7.36
N ALA A 149 -18.99 6.48 7.29
CA ALA A 149 -19.50 5.84 6.07
C ALA A 149 -19.57 6.79 4.86
N GLY A 150 -19.68 8.10 5.12
CA GLY A 150 -19.70 9.16 4.11
C GLY A 150 -18.34 9.71 3.68
N LEU A 151 -17.23 9.22 4.25
CA LEU A 151 -15.89 9.73 3.92
C LEU A 151 -15.42 9.26 2.53
N ASP A 152 -14.79 10.17 1.78
CA ASP A 152 -14.34 9.96 0.41
C ASP A 152 -12.85 10.33 0.21
N GLU A 153 -12.35 10.14 -1.01
CA GLU A 153 -10.97 10.50 -1.38
C GLU A 153 -10.66 11.99 -1.15
N ALA A 154 -11.64 12.88 -1.32
CA ALA A 154 -11.44 14.29 -1.05
C ALA A 154 -11.17 14.53 0.44
N PHE A 155 -11.93 13.90 1.34
CA PHE A 155 -11.66 13.97 2.78
C PHE A 155 -10.27 13.43 3.12
N TYR A 156 -9.91 12.24 2.64
CA TYR A 156 -8.59 11.66 2.91
C TYR A 156 -7.44 12.53 2.36
N HIS A 157 -7.66 13.24 1.25
CA HIS A 157 -6.71 14.23 0.74
C HIS A 157 -6.58 15.45 1.66
N ARG A 158 -7.69 15.95 2.23
CA ARG A 158 -7.64 17.04 3.21
C ARG A 158 -6.88 16.63 4.47
N VAL A 159 -7.07 15.40 4.96
CA VAL A 159 -6.30 14.88 6.12
C VAL A 159 -4.79 14.95 5.86
N ARG A 160 -4.35 14.65 4.62
CA ARG A 160 -2.93 14.67 4.24
C ARG A 160 -2.34 16.06 4.10
N ASN A 161 -3.11 17.03 3.60
CA ASN A 161 -2.55 18.28 3.10
C ASN A 161 -3.02 19.53 3.84
N GLU A 162 -4.19 19.46 4.50
CA GLU A 162 -4.90 20.64 4.99
C GLU A 162 -5.19 20.58 6.49
N LEU A 163 -5.53 19.38 7.02
CA LEU A 163 -5.92 19.27 8.42
C LEU A 163 -4.72 19.48 9.36
N THR A 164 -4.99 20.21 10.43
CA THR A 164 -4.03 20.55 11.47
C THR A 164 -4.52 20.11 12.83
N PHE A 165 -3.61 19.77 13.74
CA PHE A 165 -3.87 19.57 15.16
C PHE A 165 -2.99 20.53 15.96
N ASN A 166 -3.60 21.33 16.84
CA ASN A 166 -2.91 22.40 17.59
C ASN A 166 -2.08 23.35 16.71
N GLY A 167 -2.59 23.68 15.51
CA GLY A 167 -1.93 24.57 14.55
C GLY A 167 -0.79 23.93 13.73
N ILE A 168 -0.51 22.63 13.91
CA ILE A 168 0.51 21.89 13.16
C ILE A 168 -0.18 20.95 12.17
N SER A 169 0.25 20.93 10.91
CA SER A 169 -0.29 20.02 9.90
C SER A 169 -0.12 18.55 10.29
N LEU A 170 -1.16 17.73 10.11
CA LEU A 170 -1.15 16.31 10.52
C LEU A 170 -0.04 15.50 9.84
N TYR A 171 0.41 15.88 8.63
CA TYR A 171 1.52 15.20 7.97
C TYR A 171 2.89 15.49 8.61
N GLN A 172 3.01 16.57 9.39
CA GLN A 172 4.25 17.02 10.04
C GLN A 172 4.40 16.52 11.47
N THR A 173 3.39 15.85 12.02
CA THR A 173 3.41 15.33 13.39
C THR A 173 3.24 13.81 13.42
N GLY A 174 3.75 13.22 14.49
CA GLY A 174 3.65 11.78 14.73
C GLY A 174 2.27 11.38 15.26
N PHE A 175 1.81 10.20 14.85
CA PHE A 175 0.53 9.64 15.24
C PHE A 175 0.41 9.46 16.75
N TRP A 176 1.47 9.01 17.42
CA TRP A 176 1.45 8.83 18.87
C TRP A 176 1.44 10.17 19.61
N ASN A 177 2.07 11.21 19.04
CA ASN A 177 2.06 12.54 19.63
C ASN A 177 0.66 13.14 19.64
N VAL A 178 -0.10 13.01 18.54
CA VAL A 178 -1.47 13.55 18.52
C VAL A 178 -2.40 12.74 19.41
N LEU A 179 -2.21 11.41 19.51
CA LEU A 179 -3.01 10.58 20.40
C LEU A 179 -2.75 10.86 21.89
N SER A 180 -1.50 11.11 22.28
CA SER A 180 -1.16 11.42 23.68
C SER A 180 -1.75 12.74 24.18
N GLU A 181 -2.12 13.64 23.26
CA GLU A 181 -2.76 14.93 23.60
C GLU A 181 -4.27 14.79 23.82
N VAL A 182 -4.89 13.69 23.34
CA VAL A 182 -6.35 13.50 23.39
C VAL A 182 -6.79 12.24 24.13
N LEU A 183 -5.86 11.38 24.53
CA LEU A 183 -6.11 10.17 25.30
C LEU A 183 -5.24 10.14 26.57
N SER A 184 -5.73 9.52 27.64
CA SER A 184 -4.91 9.28 28.82
C SER A 184 -3.74 8.35 28.54
N HIS A 185 -2.74 8.42 29.41
CA HIS A 185 -1.59 7.53 29.38
C HIS A 185 -1.99 6.04 29.35
N ASN A 186 -2.98 5.65 30.14
CA ASN A 186 -3.42 4.26 30.24
C ASN A 186 -4.20 3.80 29.00
N ALA A 187 -5.00 4.68 28.39
CA ALA A 187 -5.65 4.39 27.11
C ALA A 187 -4.62 4.18 26.00
N LEU A 188 -3.62 5.06 25.92
CA LEU A 188 -2.55 4.95 24.93
C LEU A 188 -1.73 3.66 25.14
N LYS A 189 -1.36 3.34 26.38
CA LYS A 189 -0.66 2.10 26.73
C LYS A 189 -1.47 0.86 26.35
N LYS A 190 -2.80 0.88 26.57
CA LYS A 190 -3.69 -0.21 26.15
C LYS A 190 -3.73 -0.37 24.63
N ILE A 191 -3.78 0.72 23.86
CA ILE A 191 -3.71 0.68 22.39
C ILE A 191 -2.39 0.05 21.93
N ILE A 192 -1.29 0.46 22.54
CA ILE A 192 0.07 0.02 22.21
C ILE A 192 0.28 -1.47 22.52
N GLU A 193 -0.13 -1.94 23.70
CA GLU A 193 0.13 -3.30 24.15
C GLU A 193 -0.86 -4.34 23.64
N TYR A 194 -2.15 -3.97 23.52
CA TYR A 194 -3.21 -4.90 23.11
C TYR A 194 -3.74 -4.65 21.69
N GLY A 195 -3.25 -3.61 21.02
CA GLY A 195 -3.58 -3.32 19.63
C GLY A 195 -2.85 -4.23 18.64
N THR A 196 -3.26 -4.17 17.38
CA THR A 196 -2.82 -5.07 16.32
C THR A 196 -1.49 -4.67 15.66
N PHE A 197 -0.83 -3.59 16.13
CA PHE A 197 0.35 -2.99 15.46
C PHE A 197 1.47 -2.55 16.42
N TYR A 198 1.77 -3.35 17.43
CA TYR A 198 2.86 -3.09 18.39
C TYR A 198 4.25 -2.92 17.74
N HIS A 199 4.50 -3.51 16.57
CA HIS A 199 5.77 -3.39 15.86
C HIS A 199 6.05 -1.98 15.30
N PHE A 200 5.05 -1.09 15.25
CA PHE A 200 5.21 0.29 14.78
C PHE A 200 5.32 1.33 15.91
N ILE A 201 5.26 0.92 17.18
CA ILE A 201 5.30 1.83 18.33
C ILE A 201 6.51 2.75 18.25
N HIS A 202 7.70 2.20 17.98
CA HIS A 202 8.96 2.97 17.96
C HIS A 202 9.10 3.93 16.77
N GLN A 203 8.27 3.80 15.73
CA GLN A 203 8.44 4.57 14.49
C GLN A 203 7.70 5.91 14.49
N ASN A 204 6.74 6.10 15.41
CA ASN A 204 5.88 7.29 15.52
C ASN A 204 5.51 7.91 14.15
N PRO A 205 4.80 7.15 13.32
CA PRO A 205 4.60 7.48 11.92
C PRO A 205 3.74 8.72 11.74
N SER A 206 3.72 9.29 10.52
CA SER A 206 2.90 10.48 10.22
C SER A 206 1.43 10.29 10.62
N ALA A 207 0.90 11.24 11.41
CA ALA A 207 -0.47 11.19 11.90
C ALA A 207 -1.49 11.18 10.76
N ALA A 208 -1.27 11.98 9.72
CA ALA A 208 -2.16 12.02 8.56
C ALA A 208 -2.29 10.66 7.85
N GLU A 209 -1.18 9.99 7.60
CA GLU A 209 -1.18 8.69 6.92
C GLU A 209 -1.83 7.60 7.78
N TRP A 210 -1.59 7.64 9.09
CA TRP A 210 -2.14 6.64 10.02
C TRP A 210 -3.61 6.84 10.33
N ILE A 211 -4.07 8.09 10.45
CA ILE A 211 -5.50 8.40 10.56
C ILE A 211 -6.22 7.88 9.32
N ASN A 212 -5.74 8.21 8.11
CA ASN A 212 -6.34 7.73 6.87
C ASN A 212 -6.33 6.19 6.76
N PHE A 213 -5.23 5.56 7.16
CA PHE A 213 -5.13 4.10 7.15
C PHE A 213 -6.21 3.47 8.03
N TRP A 214 -6.38 3.95 9.26
CA TRP A 214 -7.38 3.42 10.18
C TRP A 214 -8.81 3.75 9.79
N LEU A 215 -9.05 4.96 9.30
CA LEU A 215 -10.36 5.31 8.73
C LEU A 215 -10.72 4.37 7.57
N ARG A 216 -9.77 3.89 6.78
CA ARG A 216 -10.07 2.90 5.73
C ARG A 216 -10.26 1.50 6.30
N GLY A 217 -9.31 1.03 7.12
CA GLY A 217 -9.29 -0.34 7.62
C GLY A 217 -10.42 -0.69 8.58
N LEU A 218 -11.07 0.32 9.18
CA LEU A 218 -12.19 0.16 10.11
C LEU A 218 -13.49 0.77 9.58
N HIS A 219 -13.56 1.03 8.26
CA HIS A 219 -14.74 1.58 7.64
C HIS A 219 -15.97 0.70 7.92
N PRO A 220 -17.07 1.26 8.47
CA PRO A 220 -18.17 0.47 9.04
C PRO A 220 -18.97 -0.35 8.01
N GLU A 221 -18.97 0.08 6.74
CA GLU A 221 -19.64 -0.64 5.64
C GLU A 221 -18.68 -1.43 4.73
N ASP A 222 -17.42 -1.58 5.13
CA ASP A 222 -16.45 -2.34 4.34
C ASP A 222 -16.18 -3.71 4.97
N GLU A 223 -15.77 -4.66 4.15
CA GLU A 223 -15.34 -5.98 4.58
C GLU A 223 -13.91 -6.25 4.13
N LEU A 224 -13.16 -6.93 4.99
CA LEU A 224 -11.85 -7.46 4.62
C LEU A 224 -12.03 -8.76 3.85
N VAL A 225 -11.34 -8.84 2.72
CA VAL A 225 -11.35 -10.02 1.86
C VAL A 225 -9.94 -10.40 1.45
N GLY A 226 -9.74 -11.68 1.17
CA GLY A 226 -8.58 -12.21 0.47
C GLY A 226 -8.96 -12.65 -0.95
N ILE A 227 -8.01 -13.19 -1.69
CA ILE A 227 -8.26 -13.85 -2.98
C ILE A 227 -8.31 -15.36 -2.74
N LYS A 228 -9.41 -16.00 -3.18
CA LYS A 228 -9.66 -17.43 -2.92
C LYS A 228 -8.57 -18.33 -3.50
N GLN A 229 -7.98 -17.94 -4.62
CA GLN A 229 -6.91 -18.65 -5.31
C GLN A 229 -5.50 -18.31 -4.79
N GLY A 230 -5.39 -17.52 -3.72
CA GLY A 230 -4.14 -16.90 -3.31
C GLY A 230 -3.91 -15.57 -4.01
N THR A 231 -3.25 -14.64 -3.33
CA THR A 231 -3.04 -13.29 -3.84
C THR A 231 -2.08 -13.26 -5.02
N GLU A 232 -1.13 -14.20 -5.08
CA GLU A 232 -0.25 -14.39 -6.23
C GLU A 232 -1.00 -14.77 -7.52
N ALA A 233 -2.25 -15.23 -7.44
CA ALA A 233 -3.08 -15.47 -8.63
C ALA A 233 -3.23 -14.20 -9.51
N LEU A 234 -3.20 -13.00 -8.93
CA LEU A 234 -3.19 -11.74 -9.69
C LEU A 234 -1.99 -11.66 -10.64
N VAL A 235 -0.82 -12.04 -10.14
CA VAL A 235 0.44 -12.01 -10.86
C VAL A 235 0.43 -13.08 -11.94
N ILE A 236 0.07 -14.31 -11.56
CA ILE A 236 0.01 -15.47 -12.46
C ILE A 236 -0.93 -15.20 -13.64
N GLU A 237 -2.15 -14.71 -13.38
CA GLU A 237 -3.13 -14.47 -14.43
C GLU A 237 -2.75 -13.29 -15.33
N LEU A 238 -2.11 -12.24 -14.80
CA LEU A 238 -1.57 -11.15 -15.64
C LEU A 238 -0.44 -11.64 -16.56
N VAL A 239 0.51 -12.42 -16.03
CA VAL A 239 1.62 -12.98 -16.82
C VAL A 239 1.10 -13.91 -17.92
N LYS A 240 0.14 -14.79 -17.60
CA LYS A 240 -0.55 -15.64 -18.59
C LYS A 240 -1.27 -14.81 -19.64
N LEU A 241 -1.97 -13.75 -19.24
CA LEU A 241 -2.69 -12.86 -20.14
C LEU A 241 -1.74 -12.22 -21.16
N PHE A 242 -0.59 -11.71 -20.71
CA PHE A 242 0.42 -11.08 -21.57
C PHE A 242 1.13 -12.06 -22.49
N SER A 243 1.19 -13.35 -22.13
CA SER A 243 1.74 -14.39 -22.99
C SER A 243 0.76 -14.86 -24.07
N SER A 244 -0.50 -14.41 -24.03
CA SER A 244 -1.51 -14.78 -25.02
C SER A 244 -1.35 -13.98 -26.33
N PRO A 245 -1.79 -14.52 -27.49
CA PRO A 245 -1.74 -13.80 -28.77
C PRO A 245 -2.53 -12.48 -28.80
N GLN A 246 -3.39 -12.24 -27.80
CA GLN A 246 -4.15 -11.00 -27.67
C GLN A 246 -3.32 -9.80 -27.23
N TYR A 247 -2.09 -10.02 -26.71
CA TYR A 247 -1.18 -8.98 -26.20
C TYR A 247 0.21 -9.05 -26.87
N PRO A 248 0.30 -9.04 -28.21
CA PRO A 248 1.54 -9.33 -28.92
C PRO A 248 2.64 -8.27 -28.73
N SER A 249 2.29 -7.08 -28.22
CA SER A 249 3.23 -5.98 -28.02
C SER A 249 3.78 -5.88 -26.60
N ILE A 250 3.36 -6.75 -25.68
CA ILE A 250 3.90 -6.83 -24.33
C ILE A 250 4.92 -7.96 -24.27
N GLN A 251 6.15 -7.63 -23.85
CA GLN A 251 7.22 -8.60 -23.64
C GLN A 251 7.65 -8.57 -22.18
N LEU A 252 7.84 -9.75 -21.58
CA LEU A 252 8.23 -9.89 -20.18
C LEU A 252 9.59 -10.58 -20.09
N TYR A 253 10.50 -10.01 -19.33
CA TYR A 253 11.86 -10.49 -19.16
C TYR A 253 12.19 -10.61 -17.67
N MET A 254 12.64 -11.78 -17.25
CA MET A 254 13.17 -12.07 -15.91
C MET A 254 14.70 -12.13 -15.97
N ASN A 255 15.37 -12.03 -14.82
CA ASN A 255 16.83 -12.09 -14.73
C ASN A 255 17.58 -10.89 -15.38
N TYR A 256 16.93 -9.72 -15.50
CA TYR A 256 17.53 -8.49 -16.03
C TYR A 256 17.48 -7.36 -15.01
N CYS A 257 18.65 -6.87 -14.61
CA CYS A 257 18.78 -5.75 -13.68
C CYS A 257 19.12 -4.46 -14.43
N LEU A 258 18.34 -3.39 -14.24
CA LEU A 258 18.72 -2.07 -14.72
C LEU A 258 19.91 -1.55 -13.90
N THR A 259 21.00 -1.19 -14.59
CA THR A 259 22.24 -0.70 -13.95
C THR A 259 22.57 0.73 -14.34
N ALA A 260 22.13 1.22 -15.51
CA ALA A 260 22.35 2.59 -15.93
C ALA A 260 21.22 3.15 -16.79
N ILE A 261 21.02 4.46 -16.68
CA ILE A 261 20.08 5.24 -17.48
C ILE A 261 20.83 6.43 -18.07
N HIS A 262 20.78 6.57 -19.39
CA HIS A 262 21.33 7.73 -20.09
C HIS A 262 20.28 8.31 -21.03
N GLN A 263 20.21 9.63 -21.13
CA GLN A 263 19.38 10.31 -22.11
C GLN A 263 20.26 10.76 -23.28
N ASP A 264 19.81 10.52 -24.50
CA ASP A 264 20.46 11.01 -25.71
C ASP A 264 19.94 12.40 -26.12
N GLU A 265 20.60 12.99 -27.12
CA GLU A 265 20.29 14.34 -27.64
C GLU A 265 18.86 14.46 -28.19
N ASN A 266 18.22 13.35 -28.55
CA ASN A 266 16.86 13.30 -29.09
C ASN A 266 15.82 12.95 -28.02
N ASN A 267 16.15 13.11 -26.74
CA ASN A 267 15.30 12.74 -25.59
C ASN A 267 14.88 11.27 -25.55
N HIS A 268 15.62 10.37 -26.20
CA HIS A 268 15.44 8.94 -25.99
C HIS A 268 16.32 8.47 -24.84
N LEU A 269 15.80 7.51 -24.08
CA LEU A 269 16.52 6.87 -22.99
C LEU A 269 17.24 5.64 -23.54
N ARG A 270 18.53 5.56 -23.26
CA ARG A 270 19.36 4.38 -23.39
C ARG A 270 19.51 3.74 -22.01
N LEU A 271 19.03 2.52 -21.87
CA LEU A 271 19.05 1.73 -20.66
C LEU A 271 20.08 0.62 -20.80
N THR A 272 20.90 0.44 -19.76
CA THR A 272 21.80 -0.72 -19.65
C THR A 272 21.20 -1.71 -18.68
N LEU A 273 20.90 -2.92 -19.18
CA LEU A 273 20.41 -4.02 -18.36
C LEU A 273 21.49 -5.10 -18.30
N GLU A 274 21.73 -5.64 -17.12
CA GLU A 274 22.69 -6.70 -16.87
C GLU A 274 21.95 -8.01 -16.54
N THR A 275 22.36 -9.11 -17.15
CA THR A 275 21.85 -10.45 -16.86
C THR A 275 22.56 -11.06 -15.65
N HIS A 276 22.05 -12.17 -15.11
CA HIS A 276 22.77 -12.95 -14.08
C HIS A 276 24.12 -13.51 -14.55
N HIS A 277 24.37 -13.57 -15.86
CA HIS A 277 25.65 -13.99 -16.42
C HIS A 277 26.61 -12.81 -16.68
N HIS A 278 26.32 -11.62 -16.12
CA HIS A 278 27.09 -10.39 -16.32
C HIS A 278 27.15 -9.93 -17.78
N GLU A 279 26.21 -10.39 -18.61
CA GLU A 279 26.06 -9.90 -19.97
C GLU A 279 25.26 -8.61 -19.93
N SER A 280 25.75 -7.58 -20.60
CA SER A 280 25.05 -6.29 -20.70
C SER A 280 24.32 -6.19 -22.03
N ILE A 281 23.03 -5.87 -21.96
CA ILE A 281 22.20 -5.51 -23.11
C ILE A 281 21.84 -4.03 -23.06
N THR A 282 21.69 -3.42 -24.23
CA THR A 282 21.27 -2.03 -24.36
C THR A 282 19.88 -1.95 -24.95
N VAL A 283 18.97 -1.27 -24.25
CA VAL A 283 17.60 -1.05 -24.69
C VAL A 283 17.37 0.44 -24.88
N ARG A 284 16.71 0.83 -25.98
CA ARG A 284 16.33 2.21 -26.26
C ARG A 284 14.82 2.39 -26.10
N THR A 285 14.41 3.44 -25.41
CA THR A 285 13.00 3.75 -25.24
C THR A 285 12.71 5.24 -25.16
N ARG A 286 11.44 5.62 -25.41
CA ARG A 286 10.96 6.99 -25.20
C ARG A 286 10.45 7.21 -23.79
N HIS A 287 9.95 6.17 -23.14
CA HIS A 287 9.34 6.26 -21.81
C HIS A 287 9.85 5.14 -20.91
N LEU A 288 10.26 5.52 -19.70
CA LEU A 288 10.71 4.59 -18.67
C LEU A 288 9.77 4.69 -17.46
N VAL A 289 9.27 3.57 -16.98
CA VAL A 289 8.51 3.45 -15.73
C VAL A 289 9.33 2.64 -14.74
N LEU A 290 9.65 3.23 -13.59
CA LEU A 290 10.38 2.56 -12.51
C LEU A 290 9.41 2.10 -11.43
N ALA A 291 8.93 0.87 -11.54
CA ALA A 291 8.02 0.22 -10.59
C ALA A 291 8.79 -0.61 -9.54
N ILE A 292 9.80 0.02 -8.93
CA ILE A 292 10.75 -0.60 -7.99
C ILE A 292 10.76 0.10 -6.62
N PRO A 293 11.11 -0.60 -5.53
CA PRO A 293 11.12 -0.01 -4.20
C PRO A 293 12.21 1.07 -4.05
N GLN A 294 12.05 1.90 -3.01
CA GLN A 294 12.99 2.98 -2.68
C GLN A 294 14.44 2.50 -2.58
N SER A 295 14.70 1.35 -1.96
CA SER A 295 16.05 0.78 -1.82
C SER A 295 16.72 0.51 -3.17
N SER A 296 15.95 0.12 -4.18
CA SER A 296 16.44 -0.07 -5.55
C SER A 296 16.60 1.26 -6.28
N LEU A 297 15.66 2.19 -6.11
CA LEU A 297 15.78 3.56 -6.67
C LEU A 297 17.02 4.29 -6.16
N LYS A 298 17.39 4.09 -4.88
CA LYS A 298 18.61 4.66 -4.28
C LYS A 298 19.89 4.26 -5.03
N LYS A 299 19.92 3.08 -5.65
CA LYS A 299 21.08 2.61 -6.45
C LYS A 299 21.18 3.32 -7.80
N LEU A 300 20.11 3.95 -8.26
CA LEU A 300 20.02 4.68 -9.53
C LEU A 300 20.10 6.20 -9.35
N LEU A 301 20.32 6.69 -8.12
CA LEU A 301 20.46 8.13 -7.83
C LEU A 301 21.42 8.89 -8.75
N PRO A 302 22.60 8.34 -9.14
CA PRO A 302 23.52 9.04 -10.04
C PRO A 302 22.90 9.41 -11.40
N PHE A 303 21.78 8.80 -11.79
CA PHE A 303 21.10 9.03 -13.06
C PHE A 303 19.88 9.95 -12.94
N PHE A 304 19.58 10.49 -11.76
CA PHE A 304 18.46 11.41 -11.54
C PHE A 304 18.93 12.82 -11.19
N PRO A 305 18.11 13.85 -11.45
CA PRO A 305 18.35 15.18 -10.90
C PRO A 305 18.35 15.16 -9.37
N ASP A 306 19.19 15.99 -8.74
CA ASP A 306 19.34 16.07 -7.27
C ASP A 306 18.01 16.27 -6.53
N ALA A 307 17.07 17.03 -7.13
CA ALA A 307 15.74 17.24 -6.57
C ALA A 307 14.97 15.92 -6.37
N ILE A 308 15.05 15.00 -7.33
CA ILE A 308 14.43 13.68 -7.23
C ILE A 308 15.14 12.83 -6.18
N GLY A 309 16.46 12.93 -6.08
CA GLY A 309 17.23 12.23 -5.06
C GLY A 309 16.82 12.59 -3.63
N ARG A 310 16.56 13.88 -3.37
CA ARG A 310 16.02 14.34 -2.07
C ARG A 310 14.65 13.73 -1.76
N ILE A 311 13.75 13.68 -2.75
CA ILE A 311 12.41 13.09 -2.59
C ILE A 311 12.52 11.59 -2.29
N ILE A 312 13.34 10.85 -3.05
CA ILE A 312 13.58 9.42 -2.83
C ILE A 312 14.10 9.18 -1.41
N ASN A 313 15.06 9.98 -0.94
CA ASN A 313 15.64 9.83 0.39
C ASN A 313 14.65 10.13 1.53
N GLY A 314 13.66 11.00 1.29
CA GLY A 314 12.62 11.33 2.26
C GLY A 314 11.56 10.25 2.46
N VAL A 315 11.50 9.23 1.59
CA VAL A 315 10.55 8.11 1.75
C VAL A 315 10.99 7.22 2.91
N ILE A 316 10.10 6.96 3.86
CA ILE A 316 10.29 5.94 4.90
C ILE A 316 9.56 4.68 4.44
N PRO A 317 10.27 3.63 3.99
CA PRO A 317 9.62 2.40 3.57
C PRO A 317 9.01 1.71 4.78
N ARG A 318 7.76 1.23 4.64
CA ARG A 318 7.17 0.33 5.63
C ARG A 318 7.91 -1.00 5.51
N VAL A 319 8.63 -1.38 6.56
CA VAL A 319 9.16 -2.73 6.69
C VAL A 319 7.97 -3.61 7.06
N CYS A 320 7.51 -4.40 6.10
CA CYS A 320 6.65 -5.55 6.37
C CYS A 320 7.56 -6.74 6.62
#